data_AF-A0A494XMH6-F1
#
_entry.id   AF-A0A494XMH6-F1
#
_cell.length_a   1.000
_cell.length_b   1.000
_cell.length_c   1.000
_cell.angle_alpha   90.00
_cell.angle_beta   90.00
_cell.angle_gamma   90.00
#
_symmetry.space_group_name_H-M   'P 1'
#
loop_
_entity.id
_entity.type
_entity.pdbx_description
1 polymer ?
#
loop_
_entity_poly.entity_id
_entity_poly.type
_entity_poly.pdbx_seq_one_letter_code
_entity_poly.pdbx_strand_id
1 'polypeptide(L)' 'MAKRKWSNEEVEEYRRTRKQYLFYYNKDDANFLVPKSIGWGWTNNWAHPYSWLIILAVLALAVLPTYTKNN' A
#
# COMPACT_ATOMS: atom_id res chain seq x y z
N MET A 1 20.62 3.13 4.65
CA MET A 1 20.08 2.81 5.99
C MET A 1 18.86 1.93 5.81
N ALA A 2 18.70 0.87 6.61
CA ALA A 2 17.47 0.08 6.58
C ALA A 2 16.30 0.97 7.05
N LYS A 3 15.19 0.98 6.30
CA LYS A 3 13.99 1.71 6.71
C LYS A 3 13.39 1.02 7.93
N ARG A 4 12.99 1.79 8.94
CA ARG A 4 12.31 1.24 10.13
C ARG A 4 10.80 1.22 9.92
N LYS A 5 10.11 0.37 10.66
CA LYS A 5 8.65 0.41 10.76
C LYS A 5 8.25 1.56 11.67
N TRP A 6 7.25 2.32 11.26
CA TRP A 6 6.68 3.41 12.04
C TRP A 6 5.59 2.88 12.96
N SER A 7 5.38 3.55 14.10
CA SER A 7 4.26 3.25 15.00
C SER A 7 2.95 3.79 14.42
N ASN A 8 1.81 3.36 14.99
CA ASN A 8 0.50 3.84 14.53
C ASN A 8 0.33 5.35 14.76
N GLU A 9 0.92 5.88 15.84
CA GLU A 9 0.92 7.31 16.15
C GLU A 9 1.70 8.10 15.10
N GLU A 10 2.88 7.62 14.71
CA GLU A 10 3.71 8.25 13.67
C GLU A 10 3.03 8.21 12.30
N VAL A 11 2.37 7.09 11.98
CA VAL A 11 1.55 6.94 10.76
C VAL A 11 0.43 7.98 10.75
N GLU A 12 -0.29 8.15 11.85
CA GLU A 12 -1.42 9.10 11.94
C GLU A 12 -0.93 10.56 11.92
N GLU A 13 0.17 10.86 12.59
CA GLU A 13 0.77 12.19 12.56
C GLU A 13 1.23 12.57 11.14
N TYR A 14 1.89 11.65 10.45
CA TYR A 14 2.30 11.84 9.06
C TYR A 14 1.09 12.07 8.16
N ARG A 15 0.06 11.24 8.32
CA ARG A 15 -1.19 11.35 7.59
C ARG A 15 -1.84 12.71 7.76
N ARG A 16 -1.94 13.19 9.01
CA ARG A 16 -2.49 14.50 9.34
C ARG A 16 -1.69 15.63 8.70
N THR A 17 -0.37 15.58 8.82
CA THR A 17 0.54 16.61 8.30
C THR A 17 0.53 16.66 6.77
N ARG A 18 0.44 15.50 6.12
CA ARG A 18 0.44 15.35 4.66
C ARG A 18 -0.96 15.31 4.04
N LYS A 19 -2.02 15.38 4.85
CA LYS A 19 -3.44 15.30 4.47
C LYS A 19 -3.79 14.04 3.65
N GLN A 20 -3.18 12.90 3.99
CA GLN A 20 -3.27 11.63 3.25
C GLN A 20 -4.34 10.67 3.82
N TYR A 21 -5.59 11.12 3.88
CA TYR A 21 -6.64 10.35 4.57
C TYR A 21 -7.24 9.20 3.75
N LEU A 22 -7.21 9.26 2.41
CA LEU A 22 -7.79 8.21 1.56
C LEU A 22 -6.79 7.08 1.23
N PHE A 23 -5.51 7.44 1.10
CA PHE A 23 -4.43 6.53 0.77
C PHE A 23 -3.18 6.93 1.55
N TYR A 24 -2.35 5.95 1.94
CA TYR A 24 -1.11 6.20 2.66
C TYR A 24 0.09 6.01 1.72
N TYR A 25 0.94 7.03 1.61
CA TYR A 25 2.15 6.99 0.80
C TYR A 25 3.31 7.62 1.57
N ASN A 26 4.15 6.77 2.18
CA ASN A 26 5.32 7.19 2.94
C ASN A 26 6.55 6.35 2.55
N LYS A 27 7.52 6.97 1.88
CA LYS A 27 8.76 6.30 1.45
C LYS A 27 9.69 5.97 2.62
N ASP A 28 9.56 6.64 3.75
CA ASP A 28 10.45 6.50 4.90
C ASP A 28 9.94 5.46 5.91
N ASP A 29 8.69 5.04 5.76
CA ASP A 29 8.06 3.99 6.54
C ASP A 29 8.22 2.62 5.87
N ALA A 30 8.83 1.67 6.58
CA ALA A 30 8.99 0.29 6.13
C ALA A 30 7.74 -0.57 6.28
N ASN A 31 6.65 -0.06 6.89
CA ASN A 31 5.41 -0.80 6.97
C ASN A 31 4.82 -1.02 5.58
N PHE A 32 4.46 -2.28 5.30
CA PHE A 32 3.70 -2.66 4.11
C PHE A 32 2.19 -2.40 4.30
N LEU A 33 1.66 -2.71 5.49
CA LEU A 33 0.29 -2.46 5.90
C LEU A 33 0.27 -1.49 7.08
N VAL A 34 -0.66 -0.55 7.07
CA VAL A 34 -0.93 0.38 8.16
C VAL A 34 -2.42 0.44 8.46
N PRO A 35 -2.84 0.86 9.66
CA PRO A 35 -4.25 1.05 9.95
C PRO A 35 -4.90 2.05 8.99
N LYS A 36 -6.14 1.78 8.61
CA LYS A 36 -6.97 2.77 7.91
C LYS A 36 -7.17 3.99 8.82
N SER A 37 -7.21 5.16 8.20
CA SER A 37 -7.56 6.44 8.84
C SER A 37 -9.02 6.51 9.27
N ILE A 38 -9.89 5.77 8.59
CA ILE A 38 -11.34 5.80 8.79
C ILE A 38 -11.83 4.36 8.93
N GLY A 39 -12.50 4.09 10.05
CA GLY A 39 -13.10 2.79 10.36
C GLY A 39 -12.06 1.74 10.77
N TRP A 40 -12.45 0.47 10.61
CA TRP A 40 -11.64 -0.68 11.03
C TRP A 40 -10.86 -1.28 9.84
N GLY A 41 -9.69 -1.83 10.14
CA GLY A 41 -8.87 -2.58 9.19
C GLY A 41 -7.60 -1.86 8.73
N TRP A 42 -6.99 -2.43 7.69
CA TRP A 42 -5.67 -2.05 7.21
C TRP A 42 -5.72 -1.54 5.76
N THR A 43 -4.75 -0.73 5.39
CA THR A 43 -4.49 -0.28 4.02
C THR A 43 -3.00 -0.42 3.71
N ASN A 44 -2.65 -0.36 2.43
CA ASN A 44 -1.28 -0.49 1.97
C ASN A 44 -0.53 0.84 2.10
N ASN A 45 0.77 0.74 2.40
CA ASN A 45 1.70 1.83 2.08
C ASN A 45 2.07 1.75 0.60
N TRP A 46 1.49 2.61 -0.23
CA TRP A 46 1.70 2.62 -1.68
C TRP A 46 3.13 2.98 -2.12
N ALA A 47 3.98 3.44 -1.19
CA ALA A 47 5.40 3.62 -1.42
C ALA A 47 6.22 2.31 -1.25
N HIS A 48 5.62 1.25 -0.70
CA HIS A 48 6.27 -0.03 -0.49
C HIS A 48 6.25 -0.87 -1.79
N PRO A 49 7.39 -1.41 -2.26
CA PRO A 49 7.45 -2.18 -3.51
C PRO A 49 6.47 -3.36 -3.56
N TYR A 50 6.27 -4.05 -2.44
CA TYR A 50 5.31 -5.17 -2.37
C TYR A 50 3.85 -4.77 -2.58
N SER A 51 3.47 -3.49 -2.40
CA SER A 51 2.10 -3.05 -2.70
C SER A 51 1.78 -3.13 -4.18
N TRP A 52 2.80 -3.00 -5.02
CA TRP A 52 2.67 -3.14 -6.46
C TRP A 52 2.61 -4.61 -6.90
N LEU A 53 3.15 -5.54 -6.12
CA LEU A 53 2.98 -6.98 -6.38
C LEU A 53 1.50 -7.40 -6.31
N ILE A 54 0.72 -6.79 -5.39
CA ILE A 54 -0.74 -7.03 -5.34
C ILE A 54 -1.40 -6.55 -6.64
N ILE A 55 -1.06 -5.35 -7.11
CA ILE A 55 -1.61 -4.81 -8.35
C ILE A 55 -1.24 -5.70 -9.55
N LEU A 56 0.04 -6.09 -9.64
CA LEU A 56 0.51 -6.98 -10.70
C LEU A 56 -0.19 -8.34 -10.66
N ALA A 57 -0.42 -8.92 -9.47
CA ALA A 57 -1.15 -10.17 -9.32
C ALA A 57 -2.61 -10.04 -9.80
N VAL A 58 -3.30 -8.96 -9.43
CA VAL A 58 -4.68 -8.70 -9.87
C VAL A 58 -4.74 -8.52 -11.39
N LEU A 59 -3.82 -7.73 -11.98
CA LEU A 59 -3.76 -7.53 -13.42
C LEU A 59 -3.43 -8.84 -14.16
N ALA A 60 -2.51 -9.65 -13.64
CA ALA A 60 -2.18 -10.94 -14.21
C ALA A 60 -3.40 -11.87 -14.21
N LEU A 61 -4.14 -11.96 -13.11
CA LEU A 61 -5.37 -12.77 -13.04
C LEU A 61 -6.45 -12.28 -14.01
N ALA A 62 -6.56 -10.97 -14.22
CA ALA A 62 -7.52 -10.40 -15.16
C ALA A 62 -7.12 -10.63 -16.64
N VAL A 63 -5.83 -10.49 -16.96
CA VAL A 63 -5.36 -10.47 -18.36
C VAL A 63 -4.90 -11.84 -18.85
N LEU A 64 -4.22 -12.65 -18.03
CA LEU A 64 -3.64 -13.93 -18.46
C LEU A 64 -4.67 -14.85 -19.14
N PRO A 65 -5.90 -15.04 -18.62
CA PRO A 65 -6.88 -15.90 -19.27
C PRO A 65 -7.33 -15.38 -20.65
N THR A 66 -7.33 -14.06 -20.84
CA THR A 66 -7.68 -13.46 -22.15
C THR A 66 -6.55 -13.64 -23.15
N TYR A 67 -5.30 -13.49 -22.70
CA TYR A 67 -4.13 -13.68 -23.53
C TYR A 67 -4.00 -15.13 -24.00
N THR A 68 -4.23 -16.11 -23.12
CA THR A 68 -4.16 -17.54 -23.47
C THR A 68 -5.27 -18.02 -24.40
N LYS A 69 -6.38 -17.29 -24.52
CA LYS A 69 -7.48 -17.66 -25.44
C LYS A 69 -7.28 -17.12 -26.85
N ASN A 70 -6.48 -16.07 -27.00
CA ASN A 70 -6.29 -15.35 -28.26
C ASN A 70 -4.97 -15.68 -28.96
N ASN A 71 -4.14 -16.54 -28.36
CA ASN A 71 -2.92 -17.11 -28.94
C ASN A 71 -3.04 -18.64 -28.95
#